data_AF-T0R7U0-F1
#
_entry.id   AF-T0R7U0-F1
#
_cell.length_a   1.000
_cell.length_b   1.000
_cell.length_c   1.000
_cell.angle_alpha   90.00
_cell.angle_beta   90.00
_cell.angle_gamma   90.00
#
_symmetry.space_group_name_H-M   'P 1'
#
loop_
_entity.id
_entity.type
_entity.pdbx_description
1 polymer ?
#
loop_
_entity_poly.entity_id
_entity_poly.type
_entity_poly.pdbx_seq_one_letter_code
_entity_poly.pdbx_strand_id
1 'polypeptide(L)'
;MQRPRALHVLHVPSTSALLAHDKIRLSKPEQVSGYSLHPDGHLTFDRASLKELRPAKIGANLLHGFEHHVETNEDASPSLQPILDAMLPANRHAHHADAHLPLPRLPAAIDIVTFRNNLNKILGTPYNSNSPYAFHVQRRGRTLFFNIQHERDTNGDMHPAQAKGAYAGRQYEAIASHGSPGEYCGLFTMLLGSTQLLVGAELDGVDVRGDYVELKTYKLLQTSKDRFSFERFKCLAFWIQSYLVGVGRIRCGFRSTDCKLVKEQTFATSQLPAFGAKYWQPNVCLSFAKLVFAWLHDKVPDDKTYEVRYDPRARALSLLALPDSMAFLPTSVGANWPEEGPTTP
;
A
#
# COMPACT_ATOMS: atom_id res chain seq x y z
N MET A 1 -0.30 -19.84 -27.20
CA MET A 1 -1.45 -19.05 -26.70
C MET A 1 -1.26 -17.60 -27.13
N GLN A 2 -2.19 -17.04 -27.91
CA GLN A 2 -2.20 -15.60 -28.21
C GLN A 2 -2.39 -14.83 -26.91
N ARG A 3 -1.52 -13.85 -26.63
CA ARG A 3 -1.75 -12.92 -25.51
C ARG A 3 -3.06 -12.17 -25.76
N PRO A 4 -3.99 -12.09 -24.79
CA PRO A 4 -5.22 -11.32 -24.97
C PRO A 4 -4.88 -9.89 -25.39
N ARG A 5 -5.56 -9.40 -26.43
CA ARG A 5 -5.33 -8.06 -26.98
C ARG A 5 -5.81 -7.03 -25.95
N ALA A 6 -4.97 -6.08 -25.59
CA ALA A 6 -5.36 -4.98 -24.71
C ALA A 6 -6.53 -4.21 -25.34
N LEU A 7 -7.61 -4.03 -24.58
CA LEU A 7 -8.82 -3.35 -25.04
C LEU A 7 -8.62 -1.82 -25.02
N HIS A 8 -7.95 -1.33 -23.99
CA HIS A 8 -7.64 0.08 -23.81
C HIS A 8 -6.23 0.27 -23.25
N VAL A 9 -5.56 1.35 -23.65
CA VAL A 9 -4.21 1.70 -23.23
C VAL A 9 -4.18 3.15 -22.75
N LEU A 10 -3.53 3.39 -21.61
CA LEU A 10 -3.23 4.72 -21.07
C LEU A 10 -1.72 4.90 -21.02
N HIS A 11 -1.18 5.75 -21.89
CA HIS A 11 0.23 6.12 -21.85
C HIS A 11 0.51 7.04 -20.65
N VAL A 12 1.62 6.80 -19.96
CA VAL A 12 2.08 7.63 -18.84
C VAL A 12 2.55 8.98 -19.38
N PRO A 13 1.88 10.10 -19.07
CA PRO A 13 2.28 11.40 -19.58
C PRO A 13 3.66 11.83 -19.05
N SER A 14 4.22 12.88 -19.65
CA SER A 14 5.42 13.52 -19.11
C SER A 14 5.13 14.17 -17.75
N THR A 15 6.16 14.35 -16.93
CA THR A 15 6.02 15.02 -15.63
C THR A 15 5.49 16.45 -15.81
N SER A 16 5.93 17.17 -16.84
CA SER A 16 5.45 18.51 -17.16
C SER A 16 3.96 18.53 -17.51
N ALA A 17 3.48 17.53 -18.27
CA ALA A 17 2.06 17.42 -18.60
C ALA A 17 1.21 17.14 -17.34
N LEU A 18 1.69 16.29 -16.43
CA LEU A 18 1.01 16.00 -15.15
C LEU A 18 0.96 17.21 -14.20
N LEU A 19 1.87 18.17 -14.38
CA LEU A 19 1.94 19.42 -13.61
C LEU A 19 1.23 20.60 -14.30
N ALA A 20 0.75 20.43 -15.53
CA ALA A 20 0.07 21.49 -16.27
C ALA A 20 -1.35 21.77 -15.75
N HIS A 21 -1.92 20.85 -14.97
CA HIS A 21 -3.25 20.96 -14.39
C HIS A 21 -3.20 21.42 -12.93
N ASP A 22 -4.37 21.73 -12.37
CA ASP A 22 -4.51 22.15 -10.98
C ASP A 22 -3.85 21.18 -10.00
N LYS A 23 -3.22 21.77 -8.98
CA LYS A 23 -2.53 21.03 -7.92
C LYS A 23 -3.49 20.08 -7.21
N ILE A 24 -3.25 18.77 -7.33
CA ILE A 24 -4.05 17.77 -6.66
C ILE A 24 -3.73 17.74 -5.17
N ARG A 25 -4.77 17.70 -4.34
CA ARG A 25 -4.66 17.58 -2.88
C ARG A 25 -5.12 16.20 -2.44
N LEU A 26 -4.49 15.70 -1.40
CA LEU A 26 -4.98 14.58 -0.61
C LEU A 26 -5.55 15.16 0.69
N SER A 27 -6.80 14.86 1.04
CA SER A 27 -7.33 15.24 2.35
C SER A 27 -6.57 14.47 3.45
N LYS A 28 -6.71 14.93 4.70
CA LYS A 28 -6.21 14.16 5.84
C LYS A 28 -6.91 12.78 5.83
N PRO A 29 -6.17 11.66 5.85
CA PRO A 29 -6.77 10.35 6.00
C PRO A 29 -7.41 10.20 7.37
N GLU A 30 -8.62 9.64 7.40
CA GLU A 30 -9.38 9.34 8.61
C GLU A 30 -9.57 7.84 8.75
N GLN A 31 -9.21 7.28 9.91
CA GLN A 31 -9.39 5.86 10.17
C GLN A 31 -10.86 5.57 10.48
N VAL A 32 -11.47 4.68 9.70
CA VAL A 32 -12.91 4.35 9.77
C VAL A 32 -13.20 2.92 10.22
N SER A 33 -12.16 2.08 10.29
CA SER A 33 -12.17 0.72 10.85
C SER A 33 -10.73 0.17 10.96
N GLY A 34 -10.61 -1.11 11.29
CA GLY A 34 -9.36 -1.88 11.30
C GLY A 34 -9.59 -3.33 11.68
N TYR A 35 -8.57 -4.15 11.50
CA TYR A 35 -8.59 -5.55 11.90
C TYR A 35 -7.18 -6.07 12.22
N SER A 36 -7.12 -7.11 13.04
CA SER A 36 -5.95 -7.94 13.29
C SER A 36 -6.09 -9.26 12.54
N LEU A 37 -5.08 -9.61 11.74
CA LEU A 37 -4.92 -10.93 11.13
C LEU A 37 -3.93 -11.74 11.98
N HIS A 38 -4.40 -12.85 12.51
CA HIS A 38 -3.61 -13.71 13.39
C HIS A 38 -2.85 -14.79 12.59
N PRO A 39 -1.79 -15.41 13.18
CA PRO A 39 -0.94 -16.36 12.45
C PRO A 39 -1.64 -17.61 11.91
N ASP A 40 -2.79 -17.99 12.47
CA ASP A 40 -3.63 -19.10 12.00
C ASP A 40 -4.62 -18.67 10.89
N GLY A 41 -4.60 -17.41 10.48
CA GLY A 41 -5.44 -16.84 9.43
C GLY A 41 -6.78 -16.27 9.93
N HIS A 42 -7.10 -16.33 11.23
CA HIS A 42 -8.35 -15.74 11.71
C HIS A 42 -8.26 -14.21 11.79
N LEU A 43 -9.40 -13.55 11.56
CA LEU A 43 -9.55 -12.10 11.66
C LEU A 43 -10.27 -11.74 12.97
N THR A 44 -9.75 -10.74 13.67
CA THR A 44 -10.49 -10.03 14.70
C THR A 44 -10.58 -8.54 14.34
N PHE A 45 -11.70 -7.91 14.65
CA PHE A 45 -11.94 -6.50 14.33
C PHE A 45 -11.57 -5.64 15.54
N ASP A 46 -10.29 -5.65 15.89
CA ASP A 46 -9.68 -5.01 17.06
C ASP A 46 -8.26 -4.52 16.71
N ARG A 47 -7.46 -4.16 17.73
CA ARG A 47 -6.04 -3.80 17.60
C ARG A 47 -5.10 -4.81 18.27
N ALA A 48 -5.54 -6.05 18.48
CA ALA A 48 -4.78 -7.09 19.19
C ALA A 48 -3.37 -7.34 18.60
N SER A 49 -3.23 -7.24 17.28
CA SER A 49 -1.95 -7.41 16.57
C SER A 49 -1.21 -6.10 16.28
N LEU A 50 -1.68 -4.97 16.80
CA LEU A 50 -0.97 -3.70 16.66
C LEU A 50 0.21 -3.64 17.64
N LYS A 51 1.41 -3.61 17.09
CA LYS A 51 2.66 -3.68 17.87
C LYS A 51 3.06 -2.33 18.46
N GLU A 52 3.68 -2.35 19.63
CA GLU A 52 4.43 -1.24 20.20
C GLU A 52 5.86 -1.26 19.64
N LEU A 53 6.30 -0.14 19.07
CA LEU A 53 7.58 -0.05 18.38
C LEU A 53 8.65 0.60 19.25
N ARG A 54 9.69 -0.16 19.57
CA ARG A 54 10.83 0.29 20.38
C ARG A 54 12.12 0.34 19.57
N PRO A 55 13.08 1.22 19.91
CA PRO A 55 14.37 1.25 19.23
C PRO A 55 15.06 -0.12 19.25
N ALA A 56 15.58 -0.54 18.10
CA ALA A 56 16.30 -1.80 17.99
C ALA A 56 17.73 -1.68 18.54
N LYS A 57 18.29 -2.79 19.04
CA LYS A 57 19.67 -2.82 19.56
C LYS A 57 20.68 -2.57 18.43
N ILE A 58 21.40 -1.46 18.49
CA ILE A 58 22.52 -1.19 17.58
C ILE A 58 23.58 -2.29 17.69
N GLY A 59 24.07 -2.74 16.54
CA GLY A 59 24.98 -3.88 16.41
C GLY A 59 24.27 -5.24 16.22
N ALA A 60 22.93 -5.29 16.29
CA ALA A 60 22.17 -6.53 16.03
C ALA A 60 22.49 -7.11 14.64
N ASN A 61 22.67 -8.43 14.59
CA ASN A 61 22.85 -9.16 13.33
C ASN A 61 21.48 -9.45 12.71
N LEU A 62 21.12 -8.71 11.65
CA LEU A 62 19.84 -8.87 10.96
C LEU A 62 19.79 -10.10 10.03
N LEU A 63 20.84 -10.91 9.99
CA LEU A 63 20.87 -12.21 9.31
C LEU A 63 20.90 -13.39 10.28
N HIS A 64 20.69 -13.16 11.57
CA HIS A 64 20.62 -14.24 12.54
C HIS A 64 19.48 -15.20 12.18
N GLY A 65 19.80 -16.47 11.88
CA GLY A 65 18.84 -17.49 11.46
C GLY A 65 18.52 -17.50 9.96
N PHE A 66 19.24 -16.73 9.14
CA PHE A 66 19.03 -16.69 7.68
C PHE A 66 19.33 -18.04 7.01
N GLU A 67 20.30 -18.79 7.52
CA GLU A 67 20.68 -20.13 7.04
C GLU A 67 19.56 -21.18 7.15
N HIS A 68 18.59 -20.95 8.04
CA HIS A 68 17.42 -21.80 8.23
C HIS A 68 16.15 -21.18 7.65
N HIS A 69 16.26 -20.01 7.02
CA HIS A 69 15.11 -19.31 6.47
C HIS A 69 14.71 -19.92 5.13
N VAL A 70 13.47 -20.40 5.07
CA VAL A 70 12.79 -20.72 3.82
C VAL A 70 11.83 -19.57 3.54
N GLU A 71 11.97 -18.96 2.36
CA GLU A 71 11.03 -17.93 1.93
C GLU A 71 9.70 -18.60 1.61
N THR A 72 8.64 -18.20 2.30
CA THR A 72 7.28 -18.62 2.00
C THR A 72 6.82 -17.87 0.76
N ASN A 73 6.63 -18.60 -0.33
CA ASN A 73 5.93 -18.05 -1.49
C ASN A 73 4.43 -18.05 -1.20
N GLU A 74 3.88 -16.87 -0.94
CA GLU A 74 2.43 -16.68 -0.97
C GLU A 74 1.99 -16.65 -2.44
N ASP A 75 1.68 -17.83 -2.97
CA ASP A 75 1.23 -17.98 -4.36
C ASP A 75 -0.16 -17.35 -4.59
N ALA A 76 -0.93 -17.14 -3.53
CA ALA A 76 -2.26 -16.58 -3.58
C ALA A 76 -2.23 -15.05 -3.38
N SER A 77 -2.75 -14.32 -4.37
CA SER A 77 -3.05 -12.91 -4.19
C SER A 77 -4.06 -12.69 -3.05
N PRO A 78 -3.80 -11.74 -2.13
CA PRO A 78 -4.67 -11.52 -1.00
C PRO A 78 -6.05 -11.08 -1.48
N SER A 79 -7.09 -11.55 -0.79
CA SER A 79 -8.47 -11.18 -1.07
C SER A 79 -8.77 -9.79 -0.50
N LEU A 80 -9.66 -9.04 -1.16
CA LEU A 80 -10.24 -7.81 -0.60
C LEU A 80 -11.24 -8.08 0.53
N GLN A 81 -11.63 -9.35 0.75
CA GLN A 81 -12.64 -9.73 1.74
C GLN A 81 -12.40 -9.14 3.15
N PRO A 82 -11.18 -9.10 3.70
CA PRO A 82 -10.95 -8.51 5.02
C PRO A 82 -11.32 -7.01 5.09
N ILE A 83 -11.12 -6.25 4.00
CA ILE A 83 -11.56 -4.85 3.93
C ILE A 83 -13.09 -4.77 3.93
N LEU A 84 -13.75 -5.66 3.17
CA LEU A 84 -15.22 -5.71 3.10
C LEU A 84 -15.81 -6.07 4.47
N ASP A 85 -15.27 -7.10 5.12
CA ASP A 85 -15.73 -7.54 6.43
C ASP A 85 -15.50 -6.47 7.50
N ALA A 86 -14.34 -5.82 7.51
CA ALA A 86 -14.04 -4.77 8.47
C ALA A 86 -14.95 -3.54 8.32
N MET A 87 -15.59 -3.36 7.16
CA MET A 87 -16.54 -2.26 6.93
C MET A 87 -17.98 -2.61 7.30
N LEU A 88 -18.30 -3.86 7.64
CA LEU A 88 -19.61 -4.22 8.17
C LEU A 88 -19.88 -3.44 9.47
N PRO A 89 -21.10 -2.91 9.69
CA PRO A 89 -21.39 -2.05 10.83
C PRO A 89 -20.95 -2.63 12.18
N ALA A 90 -21.28 -3.89 12.47
CA ALA A 90 -20.88 -4.54 13.73
C ALA A 90 -19.36 -4.60 13.93
N ASN A 91 -18.61 -4.87 12.86
CA ASN A 91 -17.16 -5.00 12.89
C ASN A 91 -16.47 -3.65 13.05
N ARG A 92 -16.99 -2.60 12.38
CA ARG A 92 -16.55 -1.21 12.61
C ARG A 92 -16.76 -0.78 14.06
N HIS A 93 -17.93 -1.09 14.63
CA HIS A 93 -18.22 -0.77 16.03
C HIS A 93 -17.29 -1.51 16.99
N ALA A 94 -17.05 -2.81 16.75
CA ALA A 94 -16.12 -3.61 17.55
C ALA A 94 -14.71 -3.01 17.53
N HIS A 95 -14.20 -2.67 16.33
CA HIS A 95 -12.87 -2.08 16.17
C HIS A 95 -12.75 -0.74 16.88
N HIS A 96 -13.72 0.17 16.71
CA HIS A 96 -13.66 1.49 17.34
C HIS A 96 -13.81 1.43 18.87
N ALA A 97 -14.62 0.50 19.38
CA ALA A 97 -14.77 0.28 20.81
C ALA A 97 -13.45 -0.20 21.44
N ASP A 98 -12.79 -1.19 20.83
CA ASP A 98 -11.46 -1.68 21.25
C ASP A 98 -10.39 -0.60 21.11
N ALA A 99 -10.40 0.14 20.01
CA ALA A 99 -9.44 1.19 19.74
C ALA A 99 -9.60 2.43 20.63
N HIS A 100 -10.70 2.54 21.37
CA HIS A 100 -11.14 3.73 22.08
C HIS A 100 -11.18 4.98 21.17
N LEU A 101 -11.65 4.78 19.94
CA LEU A 101 -11.79 5.82 18.93
C LEU A 101 -13.26 6.21 18.75
N PRO A 102 -13.59 7.49 18.51
CA PRO A 102 -14.93 7.84 18.08
C PRO A 102 -15.24 7.14 16.75
N LEU A 103 -16.49 6.72 16.55
CA LEU A 103 -16.93 6.15 15.29
C LEU A 103 -17.22 7.28 14.29
N PRO A 104 -16.40 7.46 13.22
CA PRO A 104 -16.63 8.50 12.24
C PRO A 104 -17.81 8.13 11.33
N ARG A 105 -18.52 9.15 10.85
CA ARG A 105 -19.50 8.99 9.78
C ARG A 105 -18.78 8.60 8.50
N LEU A 106 -19.32 7.64 7.76
CA LEU A 106 -18.78 7.34 6.45
C LEU A 106 -19.13 8.44 5.44
N PRO A 107 -18.28 8.62 4.41
CA PRO A 107 -18.65 9.45 3.28
C PRO A 107 -19.89 8.87 2.59
N ALA A 108 -20.73 9.73 2.02
CA ALA A 108 -21.98 9.33 1.37
C ALA A 108 -21.78 8.37 0.17
N ALA A 109 -20.59 8.38 -0.44
CA ALA A 109 -20.22 7.46 -1.49
C ALA A 109 -18.70 7.22 -1.47
N ILE A 110 -18.27 6.02 -1.84
CA ILE A 110 -16.86 5.66 -2.00
C ILE A 110 -16.64 5.37 -3.49
N ASP A 111 -15.64 6.01 -4.11
CA ASP A 111 -15.36 5.80 -5.53
C ASP A 111 -14.38 4.63 -5.74
N ILE A 112 -13.43 4.43 -4.82
CA ILE A 112 -12.39 3.40 -4.94
C ILE A 112 -12.19 2.67 -3.60
N VAL A 113 -12.16 1.33 -3.65
CA VAL A 113 -11.79 0.45 -2.53
C VAL A 113 -10.57 -0.37 -2.92
N THR A 114 -9.51 -0.34 -2.11
CA THR A 114 -8.26 -1.05 -2.43
C THR A 114 -7.38 -1.26 -1.19
N PHE A 115 -6.43 -2.18 -1.28
CA PHE A 115 -5.26 -2.11 -0.42
C PHE A 115 -4.31 -1.00 -0.87
N ARG A 116 -3.56 -0.43 0.10
CA ARG A 116 -2.48 0.55 -0.11
C ARG A 116 -1.47 0.10 -1.17
N ASN A 117 -1.22 -1.21 -1.31
CA ASN A 117 -0.29 -1.78 -2.29
C ASN A 117 -0.54 -1.30 -3.73
N ASN A 118 -1.80 -1.32 -4.19
CA ASN A 118 -2.14 -0.90 -5.55
C ASN A 118 -1.94 0.61 -5.74
N LEU A 119 -2.22 1.41 -4.71
CA LEU A 119 -1.94 2.85 -4.74
C LEU A 119 -0.44 3.13 -4.75
N ASN A 120 0.37 2.38 -4.01
CA ASN A 120 1.84 2.49 -4.07
C ASN A 120 2.35 2.31 -5.50
N LYS A 121 1.85 1.29 -6.20
CA LYS A 121 2.17 1.01 -7.61
C LYS A 121 1.75 2.18 -8.53
N ILE A 122 0.49 2.62 -8.43
CA ILE A 122 -0.06 3.69 -9.26
C ILE A 122 0.68 5.02 -9.03
N LEU A 123 0.79 5.49 -7.79
CA LEU A 123 1.43 6.77 -7.48
C LEU A 123 2.93 6.78 -7.84
N GLY A 124 3.60 5.62 -7.77
CA GLY A 124 5.02 5.49 -8.13
C GLY A 124 5.28 5.44 -9.64
N THR A 125 4.24 5.17 -10.44
CA THR A 125 4.37 4.89 -11.88
C THR A 125 5.06 5.97 -12.71
N PRO A 126 4.83 7.29 -12.51
CA PRO A 126 5.50 8.32 -13.30
C PRO A 126 7.04 8.24 -13.25
N TYR A 127 7.56 7.72 -12.14
CA TYR A 127 8.98 7.61 -11.83
C TYR A 127 9.50 6.18 -11.84
N ASN A 128 8.63 5.20 -12.10
CA ASN A 128 8.97 3.81 -12.30
C ASN A 128 9.46 3.61 -13.74
N SER A 129 10.59 2.93 -13.91
CA SER A 129 11.20 2.70 -15.23
C SER A 129 11.60 1.25 -15.47
N ASN A 130 11.32 0.36 -14.53
CA ASN A 130 11.86 -1.00 -14.57
C ASN A 130 11.02 -2.06 -13.86
N SER A 131 10.06 -1.68 -13.01
CA SER A 131 9.23 -2.64 -12.28
C SER A 131 7.84 -2.73 -12.93
N PRO A 132 7.54 -3.79 -13.70
CA PRO A 132 6.17 -4.06 -14.12
C PRO A 132 5.31 -4.36 -12.90
N TYR A 133 4.00 -4.22 -13.07
CA TYR A 133 3.04 -4.69 -12.09
C TYR A 133 1.67 -4.91 -12.72
N ALA A 134 0.87 -5.73 -12.05
CA ALA A 134 -0.53 -5.89 -12.33
C ALA A 134 -1.39 -5.72 -11.06
N PHE A 135 -2.67 -5.44 -11.29
CA PHE A 135 -3.74 -5.55 -10.31
C PHE A 135 -5.05 -5.82 -11.03
N HIS A 136 -6.02 -6.40 -10.34
CA HIS A 136 -7.37 -6.60 -10.90
C HIS A 136 -8.27 -5.44 -10.48
N VAL A 137 -9.18 -5.05 -11.37
CA VAL A 137 -10.23 -4.07 -11.11
C VAL A 137 -11.58 -4.67 -11.43
N GLN A 138 -12.54 -4.48 -10.54
CA GLN A 138 -13.94 -4.82 -10.75
C GLN A 138 -14.83 -3.65 -10.33
N ARG A 139 -15.90 -3.38 -11.07
CA ARG A 139 -16.84 -2.28 -10.78
C ARG A 139 -18.15 -2.83 -10.23
N ARG A 140 -18.72 -2.12 -9.24
CA ARG A 140 -20.10 -2.26 -8.76
C ARG A 140 -20.73 -0.87 -8.66
N GLY A 141 -21.67 -0.56 -9.54
CA GLY A 141 -22.27 0.77 -9.64
C GLY A 141 -21.23 1.87 -9.85
N ARG A 142 -21.07 2.75 -8.87
CA ARG A 142 -20.06 3.82 -8.88
C ARG A 142 -18.67 3.33 -8.52
N THR A 143 -18.58 2.34 -7.64
CA THR A 143 -17.35 1.98 -6.93
C THR A 143 -16.46 1.06 -7.76
N LEU A 144 -15.18 1.40 -7.84
CA LEU A 144 -14.14 0.53 -8.37
C LEU A 144 -13.41 -0.16 -7.21
N PHE A 145 -13.26 -1.47 -7.31
CA PHE A 145 -12.51 -2.27 -6.36
C PHE A 145 -11.22 -2.72 -7.02
N PHE A 146 -10.07 -2.49 -6.38
CA PHE A 146 -8.78 -2.96 -6.89
C PHE A 146 -8.24 -4.08 -6.02
N ASN A 147 -8.16 -5.29 -6.58
CA ASN A 147 -7.54 -6.40 -5.88
C ASN A 147 -6.05 -6.52 -6.25
N ILE A 148 -5.22 -6.87 -5.26
CA ILE A 148 -3.80 -7.09 -5.49
C ILE A 148 -3.63 -8.25 -6.46
N GLN A 149 -2.65 -8.14 -7.36
CA GLN A 149 -2.11 -9.30 -8.03
C GLN A 149 -0.62 -9.42 -7.82
N HIS A 150 -0.19 -10.58 -7.34
CA HIS A 150 1.20 -11.00 -7.36
C HIS A 150 1.51 -11.52 -8.75
N GLU A 151 2.44 -10.86 -9.43
CA GLU A 151 3.06 -11.45 -10.60
C GLU A 151 3.96 -12.58 -10.10
N ARG A 152 3.82 -13.79 -10.67
CA ARG A 152 4.80 -14.84 -10.41
C ARG A 152 6.15 -14.31 -10.87
N ASP A 153 7.17 -14.39 -10.01
CA ASP A 153 8.54 -14.16 -10.43
C ASP A 153 8.91 -15.23 -11.46
N THR A 154 8.70 -14.93 -12.75
CA THR A 154 9.15 -15.79 -13.85
C THR A 154 10.64 -15.64 -14.13
N ASN A 155 11.29 -14.67 -13.47
CA ASN A 155 12.74 -14.53 -13.46
C ASN A 155 13.28 -15.39 -12.32
N GLY A 156 14.27 -16.25 -12.60
CA GLY A 156 14.80 -17.25 -11.68
C GLY A 156 15.32 -16.71 -10.34
N ASP A 157 15.82 -17.62 -9.51
CA ASP A 157 16.22 -17.43 -8.11
C ASP A 157 16.64 -15.99 -7.77
N MET A 158 15.92 -15.40 -6.80
CA MET A 158 16.21 -14.06 -6.30
C MET A 158 17.70 -13.94 -5.95
N HIS A 159 18.34 -12.87 -6.44
CA HIS A 159 19.77 -12.67 -6.20
C HIS A 159 20.07 -12.70 -4.68
N PRO A 160 21.13 -13.40 -4.21
CA PRO A 160 21.36 -13.61 -2.77
C PRO A 160 21.41 -12.34 -1.92
N ALA A 161 21.92 -11.23 -2.47
CA ALA A 161 21.94 -9.94 -1.79
C ALA A 161 20.53 -9.33 -1.58
N GLN A 162 19.60 -9.60 -2.48
CA GLN A 162 18.20 -9.18 -2.36
C GLN A 162 17.48 -10.02 -1.31
N ALA A 163 17.68 -11.35 -1.32
CA ALA A 163 17.16 -12.26 -0.29
C ALA A 163 17.61 -11.87 1.12
N LYS A 164 18.93 -11.65 1.30
CA LYS A 164 19.50 -11.14 2.56
C LYS A 164 18.92 -9.79 2.95
N GLY A 165 18.68 -8.91 1.97
CA GLY A 165 18.07 -7.60 2.20
C GLY A 165 16.64 -7.69 2.70
N ALA A 166 15.81 -8.54 2.08
CA ALA A 166 14.42 -8.77 2.46
C ALA A 166 14.34 -9.39 3.87
N TYR A 167 15.13 -10.44 4.13
CA TYR A 167 15.21 -11.05 5.46
C TYR A 167 15.67 -10.07 6.53
N ALA A 168 16.70 -9.26 6.26
CA ALA A 168 17.15 -8.24 7.20
C ALA A 168 16.07 -7.19 7.52
N GLY A 169 15.16 -6.91 6.58
CA GLY A 169 13.97 -6.09 6.81
C GLY A 169 13.03 -6.73 7.82
N ARG A 170 12.62 -7.97 7.54
CA ARG A 170 11.75 -8.76 8.45
C ARG A 170 12.36 -8.91 9.84
N GLN A 171 13.66 -9.17 9.93
CA GLN A 171 14.36 -9.26 11.22
C GLN A 171 14.40 -7.94 11.97
N TYR A 172 14.61 -6.81 11.27
CA TYR A 172 14.55 -5.50 11.91
C TYR A 172 13.16 -5.20 12.46
N GLU A 173 12.10 -5.49 11.69
CA GLU A 173 10.73 -5.36 12.17
C GLU A 173 10.47 -6.23 13.39
N ALA A 174 10.91 -7.50 13.37
CA ALA A 174 10.75 -8.43 14.48
C ALA A 174 11.44 -7.96 15.77
N ILE A 175 12.69 -7.48 15.70
CA ILE A 175 13.41 -7.02 16.90
C ILE A 175 12.97 -5.64 17.40
N ALA A 176 12.29 -4.86 16.55
CA ALA A 176 11.85 -3.50 16.87
C ALA A 176 10.38 -3.43 17.30
N SER A 177 9.65 -4.55 17.24
CA SER A 177 8.22 -4.65 17.49
C SER A 177 7.92 -5.52 18.70
N HIS A 178 7.02 -5.05 19.57
CA HIS A 178 6.58 -5.76 20.76
C HIS A 178 5.07 -5.85 20.78
N GLY A 179 4.53 -7.05 20.96
CA GLY A 179 3.09 -7.28 20.97
C GLY A 179 2.75 -8.70 20.52
N SER A 180 1.47 -8.95 20.33
CA SER A 180 0.98 -10.23 19.82
C SER A 180 1.48 -10.45 18.38
N PRO A 181 1.76 -11.72 17.99
CA PRO A 181 2.09 -12.04 16.61
C PRO A 181 0.89 -11.81 15.69
N GLY A 182 1.16 -11.62 14.40
CA GLY A 182 0.16 -11.28 13.41
C GLY A 182 0.40 -9.89 12.80
N GLU A 183 -0.60 -9.42 12.07
CA GLU A 183 -0.58 -8.18 11.31
C GLU A 183 -1.78 -7.33 11.68
N TYR A 184 -1.58 -6.01 11.79
CA TYR A 184 -2.66 -5.07 11.99
C TYR A 184 -2.87 -4.24 10.73
N CYS A 185 -4.12 -4.16 10.27
CA CYS A 185 -4.52 -3.39 9.11
C CYS A 185 -5.52 -2.30 9.53
N GLY A 186 -5.18 -1.05 9.28
CA GLY A 186 -6.11 0.08 9.42
C GLY A 186 -6.86 0.34 8.13
N LEU A 187 -8.14 0.72 8.23
CA LEU A 187 -8.94 1.16 7.08
C LEU A 187 -9.12 2.67 7.14
N PHE A 188 -8.69 3.34 6.08
CA PHE A 188 -8.65 4.80 6.01
C PHE A 188 -9.49 5.33 4.85
N THR A 189 -10.25 6.39 5.10
CA THR A 189 -10.93 7.14 4.06
C THR A 189 -10.26 8.49 3.82
N MET A 190 -10.21 8.93 2.56
CA MET A 190 -9.59 10.19 2.15
C MET A 190 -10.07 10.61 0.76
N LEU A 191 -9.95 11.89 0.45
CA LEU A 191 -10.18 12.44 -0.89
C LEU A 191 -8.84 12.65 -1.62
N LEU A 192 -8.71 12.10 -2.82
CA LEU A 192 -7.66 12.48 -3.77
C LEU A 192 -8.29 13.33 -4.87
N GLY A 193 -8.08 14.64 -4.80
CA GLY A 193 -8.85 15.59 -5.60
C GLY A 193 -10.32 15.52 -5.21
N SER A 194 -11.15 14.96 -6.08
CA SER A 194 -12.58 14.74 -5.87
C SER A 194 -12.98 13.26 -5.75
N THR A 195 -12.01 12.35 -5.77
CA THR A 195 -12.25 10.90 -5.72
C THR A 195 -12.15 10.42 -4.27
N GLN A 196 -13.23 9.86 -3.74
CA GLN A 196 -13.29 9.30 -2.39
C GLN A 196 -12.69 7.88 -2.38
N LEU A 197 -11.66 7.69 -1.57
CA LEU A 197 -10.96 6.42 -1.42
C LEU A 197 -11.31 5.76 -0.09
N LEU A 198 -11.33 4.42 -0.09
CA LEU A 198 -11.23 3.57 1.08
C LEU A 198 -10.02 2.65 0.91
N VAL A 199 -9.07 2.76 1.82
CA VAL A 199 -7.76 2.13 1.70
C VAL A 199 -7.47 1.28 2.93
N GLY A 200 -7.33 -0.03 2.75
CA GLY A 200 -6.74 -0.91 3.76
C GLY A 200 -5.22 -0.81 3.74
N ALA A 201 -4.60 -0.61 4.89
CA ALA A 201 -3.15 -0.55 5.03
C ALA A 201 -2.68 -1.29 6.26
N GLU A 202 -1.81 -2.27 6.04
CA GLU A 202 -0.98 -2.87 7.09
C GLU A 202 -0.07 -1.80 7.71
N LEU A 203 -0.01 -1.77 9.04
CA LEU A 203 0.78 -0.82 9.82
C LEU A 203 1.76 -1.60 10.71
N ASP A 204 3.02 -1.18 10.70
CA ASP A 204 4.06 -1.87 11.46
C ASP A 204 3.85 -1.77 12.99
N GLY A 205 3.30 -0.65 13.44
CA GLY A 205 2.98 -0.43 14.86
C GLY A 205 2.87 1.05 15.26
N VAL A 206 2.90 1.30 16.56
CA VAL A 206 2.83 2.65 17.17
C VAL A 206 4.05 2.96 18.05
N ASP A 207 4.41 4.24 18.16
CA ASP A 207 5.38 4.69 19.15
C ASP A 207 4.76 4.85 20.56
N VAL A 208 5.59 5.27 21.53
CA VAL A 208 5.17 5.49 22.93
C VAL A 208 4.08 6.55 23.10
N ARG A 209 3.80 7.36 22.07
CA ARG A 209 2.72 8.36 22.06
C ARG A 209 1.43 7.82 21.43
N GLY A 210 1.45 6.58 20.94
CA GLY A 210 0.35 5.96 20.20
C GLY A 210 0.28 6.40 18.74
N ASP A 211 1.26 7.13 18.22
CA ASP A 211 1.30 7.53 16.82
C ASP A 211 1.80 6.38 15.96
N TYR A 212 1.14 6.11 14.82
CA TYR A 212 1.64 5.12 13.87
C TYR A 212 3.03 5.46 13.34
N VAL A 213 3.90 4.45 13.26
CA VAL A 213 5.25 4.57 12.71
C VAL A 213 5.48 3.42 11.73
N GLU A 214 6.00 3.77 10.55
CA GLU A 214 6.45 2.77 9.58
C GLU A 214 7.92 2.41 9.85
N LEU A 215 8.24 1.13 9.84
CA LEU A 215 9.59 0.60 9.92
C LEU A 215 10.15 0.38 8.52
N LYS A 216 11.42 0.72 8.35
CA LYS A 216 12.17 0.45 7.13
C LYS A 216 13.58 0.01 7.46
N THR A 217 14.17 -0.75 6.55
CA THR A 217 15.61 -1.00 6.57
C THR A 217 16.26 -0.55 5.28
N TYR A 218 17.50 -0.07 5.38
CA TYR A 218 18.30 0.24 4.21
C TYR A 218 19.80 0.09 4.49
N LYS A 219 20.60 -0.06 3.44
CA LYS A 219 22.06 -0.03 3.60
C LYS A 219 22.54 1.36 4.02
N LEU A 220 23.63 1.43 4.77
CA LEU A 220 24.28 2.68 5.12
C LEU A 220 24.65 3.48 3.86
N LEU A 221 24.41 4.79 3.89
CA LEU A 221 24.70 5.68 2.77
C LEU A 221 26.17 6.13 2.86
N GLN A 222 27.05 5.52 2.09
CA GLN A 222 28.49 5.81 2.13
C GLN A 222 28.97 6.56 0.88
N THR A 223 28.29 6.38 -0.25
CA THR A 223 28.66 6.98 -1.53
C THR A 223 27.59 7.95 -2.05
N SER A 224 27.97 8.81 -2.99
CA SER A 224 27.03 9.66 -3.72
C SER A 224 25.97 8.84 -4.47
N LYS A 225 26.34 7.65 -4.97
CA LYS A 225 25.42 6.70 -5.60
C LYS A 225 24.39 6.16 -4.61
N ASP A 226 24.79 5.83 -3.38
CA ASP A 226 23.85 5.38 -2.35
C ASP A 226 22.85 6.48 -2.00
N ARG A 227 23.34 7.71 -1.83
CA ARG A 227 22.48 8.88 -1.57
C ARG A 227 21.50 9.11 -2.72
N PHE A 228 21.98 9.09 -3.97
CA PHE A 228 21.12 9.18 -5.15
C PHE A 228 20.03 8.11 -5.12
N SER A 229 20.38 6.84 -4.93
CA SER A 229 19.39 5.76 -4.91
C SER A 229 18.38 5.90 -3.77
N PHE A 230 18.83 6.34 -2.59
CA PHE A 230 17.95 6.60 -1.46
C PHE A 230 16.97 7.73 -1.76
N GLU A 231 17.46 8.90 -2.18
CA GLU A 231 16.63 10.08 -2.47
C GLU A 231 15.68 9.87 -3.66
N ARG A 232 16.17 9.25 -4.75
CA ARG A 232 15.41 9.04 -6.00
C ARG A 232 14.35 7.95 -5.89
N PHE A 233 14.63 6.87 -5.16
CA PHE A 233 13.77 5.68 -5.17
C PHE A 233 13.17 5.37 -3.81
N LYS A 234 13.97 5.36 -2.73
CA LYS A 234 13.49 4.96 -1.40
C LYS A 234 12.67 6.04 -0.73
N CYS A 235 13.10 7.30 -0.75
CA CYS A 235 12.29 8.41 -0.23
C CYS A 235 10.95 8.52 -0.94
N LEU A 236 10.89 8.27 -2.27
CA LEU A 236 9.63 8.25 -3.02
C LEU A 236 8.71 7.13 -2.51
N ALA A 237 9.22 5.90 -2.44
CA ALA A 237 8.44 4.74 -2.00
C ALA A 237 7.94 4.91 -0.56
N PHE A 238 8.82 5.35 0.35
CA PHE A 238 8.49 5.61 1.74
C PHE A 238 7.45 6.72 1.88
N TRP A 239 7.62 7.81 1.12
CA TRP A 239 6.65 8.91 1.10
C TRP A 239 5.29 8.43 0.65
N ILE A 240 5.18 7.74 -0.50
CA ILE A 240 3.88 7.27 -1.01
C ILE A 240 3.19 6.37 0.04
N GLN A 241 3.92 5.39 0.56
CA GLN A 241 3.39 4.39 1.49
C GLN A 241 2.86 5.03 2.77
N SER A 242 3.61 5.94 3.38
CA SER A 242 3.22 6.54 4.66
C SER A 242 2.27 7.72 4.49
N TYR A 243 2.42 8.53 3.43
CA TYR A 243 1.59 9.72 3.19
C TYR A 243 0.13 9.36 2.89
N LEU A 244 -0.11 8.30 2.12
CA LEU A 244 -1.47 7.87 1.74
C LEU A 244 -2.36 7.60 2.95
N VAL A 245 -1.82 6.99 4.01
CA VAL A 245 -2.60 6.60 5.19
C VAL A 245 -2.25 7.41 6.45
N GLY A 246 -1.59 8.56 6.26
CA GLY A 246 -1.36 9.51 7.33
C GLY A 246 -0.33 9.09 8.38
N VAL A 247 0.52 8.10 8.07
CA VAL A 247 1.63 7.70 8.95
C VAL A 247 2.68 8.81 8.94
N GLY A 248 2.82 9.51 10.07
CA GLY A 248 3.62 10.74 10.16
C GLY A 248 5.13 10.51 10.26
N ARG A 249 5.56 9.31 10.66
CA ARG A 249 6.97 8.99 10.92
C ARG A 249 7.36 7.66 10.29
N ILE A 250 8.60 7.62 9.81
CA ILE A 250 9.26 6.41 9.32
C ILE A 250 10.55 6.24 10.08
N ARG A 251 10.72 5.13 10.82
CA ARG A 251 11.96 4.79 11.50
C ARG A 251 12.75 3.82 10.62
N CYS A 252 13.91 4.26 10.15
CA CYS A 252 14.75 3.50 9.25
C CYS A 252 16.00 2.98 9.98
N GLY A 253 16.14 1.65 10.02
CA GLY A 253 17.37 0.97 10.43
C GLY A 253 18.38 0.93 9.28
N PHE A 254 19.52 1.60 9.45
CA PHE A 254 20.63 1.56 8.49
C PHE A 254 21.61 0.46 8.85
N ARG A 255 21.84 -0.47 7.93
CA ARG A 255 22.70 -1.64 8.12
C ARG A 255 24.00 -1.57 7.33
N SER A 256 25.02 -2.28 7.82
CA SER A 256 26.26 -2.54 7.07
C SER A 256 26.03 -3.51 5.91
N THR A 257 27.09 -3.76 5.13
CA THR A 257 27.11 -4.78 4.08
C THR A 257 26.84 -6.18 4.64
N ASP A 258 27.37 -6.48 5.83
CA ASP A 258 27.15 -7.74 6.57
C ASP A 258 25.81 -7.76 7.32
N CYS A 259 24.93 -6.80 7.05
CA CYS A 259 23.60 -6.68 7.63
C CYS A 259 23.57 -6.56 9.16
N LYS A 260 24.61 -5.96 9.76
CA LYS A 260 24.55 -5.49 11.14
C LYS A 260 23.85 -4.14 11.21
N LEU A 261 22.93 -3.94 12.14
CA LEU A 261 22.29 -2.64 12.36
C LEU A 261 23.34 -1.64 12.87
N VAL A 262 23.57 -0.55 12.14
CA VAL A 262 24.60 0.46 12.46
C VAL A 262 23.98 1.68 13.15
N LYS A 263 22.83 2.13 12.68
CA LYS A 263 22.09 3.25 13.28
C LYS A 263 20.60 3.16 12.98
N GLU A 264 19.80 3.86 13.76
CA GLU A 264 18.41 4.16 13.42
C GLU A 264 18.25 5.65 13.16
N GLN A 265 17.36 6.00 12.23
CA GLN A 265 17.01 7.39 11.96
C GLN A 265 15.53 7.48 11.65
N THR A 266 14.85 8.37 12.37
CA THR A 266 13.43 8.67 12.14
C THR A 266 13.30 9.86 11.20
N PHE A 267 12.49 9.69 10.16
CA PHE A 267 12.12 10.71 9.20
C PHE A 267 10.66 11.11 9.41
N ALA A 268 10.37 12.41 9.38
CA ALA A 268 8.99 12.85 9.22
C ALA A 268 8.57 12.62 7.76
N THR A 269 7.43 12.00 7.54
CA THR A 269 6.91 11.71 6.19
C THR A 269 6.78 12.99 5.35
N SER A 270 6.42 14.10 5.99
CA SER A 270 6.30 15.43 5.37
C SER A 270 7.63 16.01 4.86
N GLN A 271 8.78 15.53 5.36
CA GLN A 271 10.11 15.99 4.94
C GLN A 271 10.67 15.20 3.75
N LEU A 272 10.15 14.00 3.47
CA LEU A 272 10.64 13.16 2.38
C LEU A 272 10.64 13.81 0.99
N PRO A 273 9.62 14.61 0.61
CA PRO A 273 9.66 15.36 -0.64
C PRO A 273 10.85 16.31 -0.76
N ALA A 274 11.33 16.90 0.34
CA ALA A 274 12.49 17.79 0.30
C ALA A 274 13.78 17.02 -0.01
N PHE A 275 13.97 15.83 0.58
CA PHE A 275 15.10 14.96 0.24
C PHE A 275 15.06 14.49 -1.22
N GLY A 276 13.86 14.28 -1.76
CA GLY A 276 13.64 13.83 -3.13
C GLY A 276 13.49 14.94 -4.18
N ALA A 277 13.59 16.21 -3.82
CA ALA A 277 13.11 17.33 -4.64
C ALA A 277 13.79 17.45 -6.02
N LYS A 278 15.02 16.94 -6.16
CA LYS A 278 15.75 16.90 -7.43
C LYS A 278 15.22 15.85 -8.42
N TYR A 279 14.41 14.92 -7.93
CA TYR A 279 14.19 13.63 -8.56
C TYR A 279 12.72 13.31 -8.81
N TRP A 280 11.86 13.73 -7.88
CA TRP A 280 10.42 13.48 -7.96
C TRP A 280 9.65 14.58 -7.25
N GLN A 281 8.38 14.71 -7.61
CA GLN A 281 7.47 15.72 -7.06
C GLN A 281 6.17 15.04 -6.63
N PRO A 282 5.69 15.27 -5.39
CA PRO A 282 4.44 14.71 -4.88
C PRO A 282 3.25 14.88 -5.83
N ASN A 283 3.13 16.06 -6.45
CA ASN A 283 1.95 16.34 -7.27
C ASN A 283 1.94 15.58 -8.58
N VAL A 284 3.10 15.20 -9.14
CA VAL A 284 3.15 14.31 -10.31
C VAL A 284 2.52 12.96 -9.97
N CYS A 285 2.82 12.40 -8.79
CA CYS A 285 2.25 11.15 -8.31
C CYS A 285 0.73 11.24 -8.13
N LEU A 286 0.24 12.31 -7.49
CA LEU A 286 -1.19 12.51 -7.22
C LEU A 286 -1.97 12.80 -8.52
N SER A 287 -1.44 13.64 -9.41
CA SER A 287 -2.05 13.91 -10.72
C SER A 287 -2.16 12.64 -11.57
N PHE A 288 -1.13 11.79 -11.54
CA PHE A 288 -1.18 10.52 -12.27
C PHE A 288 -2.21 9.56 -11.69
N ALA A 289 -2.30 9.44 -10.36
CA ALA A 289 -3.34 8.64 -9.72
C ALA A 289 -4.75 9.11 -10.11
N LYS A 290 -5.01 10.42 -10.07
CA LYS A 290 -6.29 11.01 -10.54
C LYS A 290 -6.59 10.64 -12.00
N LEU A 291 -5.59 10.72 -12.87
CA LEU A 291 -5.73 10.35 -14.28
C LEU A 291 -6.11 8.87 -14.45
N VAL A 292 -5.44 7.97 -13.72
CA VAL A 292 -5.74 6.54 -13.74
C VAL A 292 -7.16 6.27 -13.25
N PHE A 293 -7.59 6.92 -12.16
CA PHE A 293 -8.94 6.74 -11.62
C PHE A 293 -10.01 7.18 -12.62
N ALA A 294 -9.86 8.36 -13.22
CA ALA A 294 -10.78 8.85 -14.25
C ALA A 294 -10.83 7.91 -15.46
N TRP A 295 -9.67 7.42 -15.91
CA TRP A 295 -9.59 6.46 -17.01
C TRP A 295 -10.28 5.12 -16.69
N LEU A 296 -10.09 4.58 -15.49
CA LEU A 296 -10.75 3.33 -15.08
C LEU A 296 -12.26 3.49 -14.93
N HIS A 297 -12.75 4.61 -14.38
CA HIS A 297 -14.19 4.89 -14.31
C HIS A 297 -14.84 5.02 -15.70
N ASP A 298 -14.11 5.56 -16.67
CA ASP A 298 -14.57 5.67 -18.06
C ASP A 298 -14.54 4.32 -18.80
N LYS A 299 -13.53 3.49 -18.54
CA LYS A 299 -13.28 2.27 -19.34
C LYS A 299 -13.76 0.96 -18.73
N VAL A 300 -13.98 0.87 -17.42
CA VAL A 300 -14.44 -0.36 -16.77
C VAL A 300 -15.97 -0.32 -16.67
N PRO A 301 -16.70 -1.15 -17.43
CA PRO A 301 -18.15 -1.26 -17.33
C PRO A 301 -18.56 -1.87 -15.99
N ASP A 302 -19.82 -1.67 -15.62
CA ASP A 302 -20.37 -2.28 -14.41
C ASP A 302 -20.33 -3.81 -14.49
N ASP A 303 -20.14 -4.43 -13.34
CA ASP A 303 -20.06 -5.88 -13.15
C ASP A 303 -18.96 -6.63 -13.92
N LYS A 304 -18.01 -5.92 -14.52
CA LYS A 304 -16.91 -6.53 -15.27
C LYS A 304 -15.57 -6.45 -14.54
N THR A 305 -14.79 -7.52 -14.71
CA THR A 305 -13.45 -7.64 -14.14
C THR A 305 -12.40 -7.47 -15.22
N TYR A 306 -11.41 -6.64 -14.94
CA TYR A 306 -10.26 -6.42 -15.80
C TYR A 306 -8.97 -6.59 -15.03
N GLU A 307 -7.91 -6.91 -15.75
CA GLU A 307 -6.55 -6.74 -15.28
C GLU A 307 -5.99 -5.43 -15.82
N VAL A 308 -5.43 -4.63 -14.92
CA VAL A 308 -4.60 -3.47 -15.28
C VAL A 308 -3.15 -3.92 -15.20
N ARG A 309 -2.40 -3.77 -16.29
CA ARG A 309 -0.96 -4.09 -16.35
C ARG A 309 -0.14 -2.88 -16.75
N TYR A 310 0.90 -2.59 -15.98
CA TYR A 310 1.89 -1.57 -16.31
C TYR A 310 3.10 -2.20 -17.01
N ASP A 311 3.42 -1.68 -18.20
CA ASP A 311 4.68 -1.97 -18.89
C ASP A 311 5.62 -0.76 -18.78
N PRO A 312 6.74 -0.87 -18.05
CA PRO A 312 7.70 0.22 -17.89
C PRO A 312 8.44 0.57 -19.19
N ARG A 313 8.62 -0.37 -20.12
CA ARG A 313 9.29 -0.11 -21.40
C ARG A 313 8.39 0.69 -22.33
N ALA A 314 7.11 0.33 -22.40
CA ALA A 314 6.11 1.06 -23.15
C ALA A 314 5.65 2.35 -22.45
N ARG A 315 5.98 2.52 -21.16
CA ARG A 315 5.45 3.56 -20.27
C ARG A 315 3.92 3.65 -20.40
N ALA A 316 3.23 2.53 -20.25
CA ALA A 316 1.79 2.48 -20.46
C ALA A 316 1.10 1.48 -19.53
N LEU A 317 -0.14 1.81 -19.16
CA LEU A 317 -1.11 0.91 -18.52
C LEU A 317 -2.02 0.32 -19.59
N SER A 318 -2.27 -0.98 -19.54
CA SER A 318 -3.18 -1.68 -20.42
C SER A 318 -4.32 -2.34 -19.63
N LEU A 319 -5.54 -2.27 -20.16
CA LEU A 319 -6.70 -2.99 -19.66
C LEU A 319 -6.91 -4.28 -20.46
N LEU A 320 -6.95 -5.41 -19.77
CA LEU A 320 -7.27 -6.71 -20.34
C LEU A 320 -8.54 -7.25 -19.68
N ALA A 321 -9.57 -7.55 -20.46
CA ALA A 321 -10.77 -8.17 -19.91
C ALA A 321 -10.44 -9.56 -19.37
N LEU A 322 -10.97 -9.86 -18.19
CA LEU A 322 -10.88 -11.17 -17.57
C LEU A 322 -12.23 -11.91 -17.70
N PRO A 323 -12.22 -13.25 -17.74
CA PRO A 323 -13.46 -14.02 -17.71
C PRO A 323 -14.21 -13.79 -16.39
N ASP A 324 -15.54 -13.94 -16.41
CA ASP A 324 -16.38 -13.72 -15.23
C ASP A 324 -16.01 -14.64 -14.04
N SER A 325 -15.39 -15.80 -14.30
CA SER A 325 -14.83 -16.70 -13.27
C SER A 325 -13.66 -16.09 -12.46
N MET A 326 -13.09 -14.98 -12.92
CA MET A 326 -12.05 -14.22 -12.21
C MET A 326 -12.62 -13.03 -11.43
N ALA A 327 -13.95 -12.90 -11.34
CA ALA A 327 -14.58 -11.97 -10.39
C ALA A 327 -14.12 -12.29 -8.96
N PHE A 328 -13.67 -11.26 -8.25
CA PHE A 328 -13.14 -11.39 -6.88
C PHE A 328 -14.04 -10.74 -5.82
N LEU A 329 -15.09 -10.03 -6.24
CA LEU A 329 -16.09 -9.49 -5.33
C LEU A 329 -17.22 -10.49 -5.09
N PRO A 330 -17.64 -10.69 -3.84
CA PRO A 330 -18.88 -11.39 -3.53
C PRO A 330 -20.08 -10.75 -4.22
N THR A 331 -21.11 -11.54 -4.52
CA THR A 331 -22.39 -11.04 -5.06
C THR A 331 -23.16 -10.17 -4.07
N SER A 332 -22.86 -10.27 -2.77
CA SER A 332 -23.44 -9.42 -1.72
C SER A 332 -22.96 -7.97 -1.76
N VAL A 333 -21.84 -7.67 -2.44
CA VAL A 333 -21.37 -6.30 -2.63
C VAL A 333 -22.23 -5.63 -3.70
N GLY A 334 -23.25 -4.90 -3.24
CA GLY A 334 -24.16 -4.13 -4.10
C GLY A 334 -23.57 -2.81 -4.61
N ALA A 335 -24.34 -2.11 -5.45
CA ALA A 335 -23.97 -0.83 -6.05
C ALA A 335 -23.79 0.32 -5.03
N ASN A 336 -24.38 0.21 -3.83
CA ASN A 336 -24.39 1.24 -2.79
C ASN A 336 -23.52 0.88 -1.57
N TRP A 337 -22.47 0.08 -1.76
CA TRP A 337 -21.56 -0.29 -0.68
C TRP A 337 -20.65 0.87 -0.24
N PRO A 338 -20.46 1.11 1.08
CA PRO A 338 -21.13 0.49 2.22
C PRO A 338 -22.49 1.16 2.52
N GLU A 339 -23.56 0.38 2.64
CA GLU A 339 -24.83 0.91 3.15
C GLU A 339 -24.66 1.15 4.66
N GLU A 340 -24.57 2.41 5.09
CA GLU A 340 -24.99 2.75 6.46
C GLU A 340 -26.52 2.62 6.50
N GLY A 341 -27.01 1.44 6.90
CA GLY A 341 -28.41 1.28 7.31
C GLY A 341 -28.76 2.29 8.43
N PRO A 342 -30.01 2.75 8.49
CA PRO A 342 -30.35 4.16 8.69
C PRO A 342 -29.93 4.73 10.04
N THR A 343 -29.43 5.96 10.00
CA THR A 343 -29.58 6.90 11.11
C THR A 343 -31.04 6.91 11.54
N THR A 344 -31.32 6.44 12.75
CA THR A 344 -32.61 6.69 13.41
C THR A 344 -32.36 7.39 14.74
N PRO A 345 -33.30 8.26 15.13
CA PRO A 345 -33.04 9.64 15.56
C PRO A 345 -32.47 9.83 16.96
#